data_AF-A0A9D5JKQ1-F1
#
_entry.id   AF-A0A9D5JKQ1-F1
#
_cell.length_a   1.000
_cell.length_b   1.000
_cell.length_c   1.000
_cell.angle_alpha   90.00
_cell.angle_beta   90.00
_cell.angle_gamma   90.00
#
_symmetry.space_group_name_H-M   'P 1'
#
loop_
_entity.id
_entity.type
_entity.pdbx_description
1 polymer ?
#
loop_
_entity_poly.entity_id
_entity_poly.type
_entity_poly.pdbx_seq_one_letter_code
_entity_poly.pdbx_strand_id
1 'polypeptide(L)'
;MYTPARIHDKSAIDATAVKYDARIIRDAWGMAHIFGKTDPDTSFGLGYSHAEDDWATIQIFVQALQGESARYQGKAAAPCRLSL
;
A
#
# COMPACT_ATOMS: atom_id res chain seq x y z
N MET A 1 21.15 5.67 16.65
CA MET A 1 20.31 6.87 16.83
C MET A 1 18.94 6.54 16.26
N TYR A 2 17.96 6.25 17.12
CA TYR A 2 16.58 5.93 16.71
C TYR A 2 15.78 7.23 16.64
N THR A 3 15.22 7.53 15.46
CA THR A 3 14.25 8.61 15.24
C THR A 3 13.50 8.35 13.92
N PRO A 4 12.18 8.62 13.81
CA PRO A 4 11.09 8.36 14.73
C PRO A 4 9.96 7.53 14.06
N ALA A 5 8.93 7.20 14.81
CA ALA A 5 7.69 6.58 14.31
C ALA A 5 7.17 7.32 13.06
N ARG A 6 7.08 6.58 11.95
CA ARG A 6 6.36 7.02 10.74
C ARG A 6 4.87 7.03 11.05
N ILE A 7 4.40 8.04 11.78
CA ILE A 7 2.98 8.26 11.99
C ILE A 7 2.43 8.81 10.69
N HIS A 8 1.78 7.92 9.95
CA HIS A 8 0.93 8.26 8.83
C HIS A 8 -0.31 8.95 9.40
N ASP A 9 -0.31 10.29 9.46
CA ASP A 9 -1.54 11.01 9.79
C ASP A 9 -2.57 10.73 8.71
N LYS A 10 -3.62 9.99 9.10
CA LYS A 10 -4.71 9.64 8.21
C LYS A 10 -5.35 10.88 7.61
N SER A 11 -5.51 11.95 8.40
CA SER A 11 -6.18 13.17 7.94
C SER A 11 -5.43 13.84 6.78
N ALA A 12 -4.10 13.91 6.87
CA ALA A 12 -3.24 14.46 5.83
C ALA A 12 -3.20 13.58 4.56
N ILE A 13 -3.24 12.26 4.73
CA ILE A 13 -3.30 11.31 3.62
C ILE A 13 -4.64 11.42 2.89
N ASP A 14 -5.75 11.43 3.63
CA ASP A 14 -7.11 11.58 3.07
C ASP A 14 -7.22 12.91 2.30
N ALA A 15 -6.71 14.01 2.85
CA ALA A 15 -6.67 15.31 2.18
C ALA A 15 -5.83 15.32 0.89
N THR A 16 -4.80 14.48 0.81
CA THR A 16 -3.97 14.34 -0.39
C THR A 16 -4.62 13.41 -1.41
N ALA A 17 -5.28 12.34 -0.96
CA ALA A 17 -5.97 11.37 -1.81
C ALA A 17 -7.10 12.01 -2.64
N VAL A 18 -7.83 12.97 -2.05
CA VAL A 18 -8.92 13.71 -2.72
C VAL A 18 -8.45 14.49 -3.97
N LYS A 19 -7.14 14.72 -4.12
CA LYS A 19 -6.58 15.43 -5.29
C LYS A 19 -6.53 14.57 -6.55
N TYR A 20 -6.61 13.25 -6.42
CA TYR A 20 -6.51 12.32 -7.54
C TYR A 20 -7.90 11.83 -7.94
N ASP A 21 -8.16 11.76 -9.24
CA ASP A 21 -9.43 11.30 -9.78
C ASP A 21 -9.23 10.18 -10.80
N ALA A 22 -9.61 8.95 -10.42
CA ALA A 22 -9.45 7.75 -11.24
C ALA A 22 -10.75 6.96 -11.29
N ARG A 23 -11.15 6.57 -12.50
CA ARG A 23 -12.29 5.69 -12.73
C ARG A 23 -11.80 4.26 -12.90
N ILE A 24 -12.29 3.36 -12.04
CA ILE A 24 -11.95 1.94 -12.06
C ILE A 24 -13.19 1.16 -12.51
N ILE A 25 -13.05 0.34 -13.55
CA ILE A 25 -14.10 -0.55 -14.06
C ILE A 25 -13.60 -1.98 -13.90
N ARG A 26 -14.33 -2.79 -13.13
CA ARG A 26 -14.04 -4.22 -12.95
C ARG A 26 -14.75 -5.02 -14.03
N ASP A 27 -14.04 -5.95 -14.66
CA ASP A 27 -14.64 -6.90 -15.59
C ASP A 27 -15.27 -8.12 -14.87
N ALA A 28 -15.78 -9.08 -15.65
CA ALA A 28 -16.41 -10.29 -15.11
C ALA A 28 -15.43 -11.24 -14.40
N TRP A 29 -14.12 -11.09 -14.62
CA TRP A 29 -13.06 -11.88 -14.01
C TRP A 29 -12.36 -11.13 -12.86
N GLY A 30 -12.83 -9.93 -12.51
CA GLY A 30 -12.30 -9.09 -11.43
C GLY A 30 -11.11 -8.22 -11.85
N MET A 31 -10.71 -8.22 -13.13
CA MET A 31 -9.60 -7.40 -13.62
C MET A 31 -10.02 -5.92 -13.63
N ALA A 32 -9.14 -5.08 -13.10
CA ALA A 32 -9.38 -3.64 -13.00
C ALA A 32 -8.89 -2.92 -14.27
N HIS A 33 -9.82 -2.30 -15.00
CA HIS A 33 -9.54 -1.32 -16.03
C HIS A 33 -9.54 0.08 -15.41
N ILE A 34 -8.38 0.71 -15.31
CA ILE A 34 -8.21 2.01 -14.65
C ILE A 34 -8.05 3.12 -15.71
N PHE A 35 -8.81 4.19 -15.54
CA PHE A 35 -8.79 5.37 -16.39
C PHE A 35 -8.59 6.62 -15.53
N GLY A 36 -7.47 7.32 -15.70
CA GLY A 36 -7.22 8.64 -15.13
C GLY A 36 -7.00 9.68 -16.23
N LYS A 37 -7.19 10.96 -15.89
CA LYS A 37 -6.89 12.07 -16.83
C LYS A 37 -5.39 12.29 -16.99
N THR A 38 -4.62 12.00 -15.95
CA THR A 38 -3.16 12.14 -15.90
C THR A 38 -2.50 10.85 -15.39
N ASP A 39 -1.19 10.70 -15.63
CA ASP A 39 -0.44 9.54 -15.14
C ASP A 39 -0.48 9.40 -13.60
N PRO A 40 -0.38 10.49 -12.80
CA PRO A 40 -0.57 10.41 -11.35
C PRO A 40 -1.94 9.88 -10.93
N ASP A 41 -3.02 10.31 -11.60
CA ASP A 41 -4.37 9.84 -11.30
C ASP A 41 -4.51 8.34 -11.60
N THR A 42 -4.02 7.92 -12.77
CA THR A 42 -4.07 6.51 -13.19
C THR A 42 -3.25 5.63 -12.25
N SER A 43 -2.07 6.10 -11.82
CA SER A 43 -1.21 5.39 -10.87
C SER A 43 -1.85 5.27 -9.49
N PHE A 44 -2.58 6.30 -9.05
CA PHE A 44 -3.35 6.26 -7.81
C PHE A 44 -4.47 5.20 -7.88
N GLY A 45 -5.23 5.16 -8.98
CA GLY A 45 -6.27 4.15 -9.19
C GLY A 45 -5.73 2.72 -9.28
N LEU A 46 -4.53 2.53 -9.84
CA LEU A 46 -3.83 1.25 -9.84
C LEU A 46 -3.49 0.79 -8.41
N GLY A 47 -2.89 1.67 -7.61
CA GLY A 47 -2.60 1.35 -6.21
C GLY A 47 -3.85 1.03 -5.40
N TYR A 48 -4.94 1.78 -5.63
CA TYR A 48 -6.22 1.58 -4.95
C TYR A 48 -6.84 0.21 -5.28
N SER A 49 -6.98 -0.13 -6.57
CA SER A 49 -7.52 -1.43 -6.99
C SER A 49 -6.70 -2.61 -6.49
N HIS A 50 -5.37 -2.50 -6.48
CA HIS A 50 -4.48 -3.53 -5.93
C HIS A 50 -4.68 -3.70 -4.41
N ALA A 51 -4.86 -2.60 -3.68
CA ALA A 51 -5.13 -2.65 -2.25
C ALA A 51 -6.52 -3.24 -1.93
N GLU A 52 -7.54 -2.99 -2.76
CA GLU A 52 -8.84 -3.64 -2.63
C GLU A 52 -8.77 -5.17 -2.79
N ASP A 53 -7.91 -5.65 -3.70
CA ASP A 53 -7.84 -7.08 -4.03
C ASP A 53 -7.14 -7.90 -2.94
N ASP A 54 -6.01 -7.41 -2.41
CA ASP A 54 -5.27 -8.12 -1.37
C ASP A 54 -4.39 -7.19 -0.51
N TRP A 55 -5.04 -6.33 0.28
CA TRP A 55 -4.33 -5.47 1.23
C TRP A 55 -3.48 -6.26 2.23
N ALA A 56 -3.97 -7.42 2.69
CA ALA A 56 -3.30 -8.19 3.74
C ALA A 56 -1.91 -8.66 3.29
N THR A 57 -1.81 -9.20 2.08
CA THR A 57 -0.53 -9.64 1.51
C THR A 57 0.40 -8.45 1.25
N ILE A 58 -0.10 -7.37 0.65
CA ILE A 58 0.70 -6.15 0.43
C ILE A 58 1.30 -5.66 1.74
N GLN A 59 0.50 -5.58 2.79
CA GLN A 59 0.94 -5.11 4.09
C GLN A 59 2.05 -6.01 4.68
N ILE A 60 1.92 -7.33 4.56
CA ILE A 60 2.94 -8.29 5.01
C ILE A 60 4.26 -8.08 4.26
N PHE A 61 4.21 -7.93 2.94
CA PHE A 61 5.41 -7.71 2.13
C PHE A 61 6.10 -6.38 2.44
N VAL A 62 5.33 -5.30 2.60
CA VAL A 62 5.89 -4.00 2.99
C VAL A 62 6.61 -4.08 4.34
N GLN A 63 6.03 -4.78 5.32
CA GLN A 63 6.65 -5.00 6.62
C GLN A 63 7.93 -5.86 6.52
N ALA A 64 7.91 -6.91 5.71
CA ALA A 64 9.06 -7.78 5.48
C ALA A 64 10.22 -7.05 4.82
N LEU A 65 9.95 -6.25 3.78
CA LEU A 65 10.97 -5.45 3.10
C LEU A 65 11.57 -4.37 4.01
N GLN A 66 10.77 -3.82 4.94
CA GLN A 66 11.26 -2.86 5.93
C GLN A 66 11.96 -3.53 7.13
N GLY A 67 11.92 -4.87 7.24
CA GLY A 67 12.45 -5.62 8.37
C GLY A 67 11.66 -5.40 9.67
N GLU A 68 10.38 -5.02 9.56
CA GLU A 68 9.49 -4.74 10.70
C GLU A 68 8.50 -5.89 10.99
N SER A 69 8.57 -7.02 10.29
CA SER A 69 7.60 -8.12 10.44
C SER A 69 7.47 -8.61 11.88
N ALA A 70 8.56 -8.60 12.65
CA ALA A 70 8.56 -9.00 14.06
C ALA A 70 7.63 -8.16 14.94
N ARG A 71 7.40 -6.89 14.57
CA ARG A 71 6.50 -5.97 15.29
C ARG A 71 5.03 -6.43 15.21
N TYR A 72 4.64 -7.02 14.10
CA TYR A 72 3.23 -7.39 13.83
C TYR A 72 2.98 -8.89 13.93
N GLN A 73 3.98 -9.73 13.62
CA GLN A 73 3.87 -11.20 13.58
C GLN A 73 4.62 -11.90 14.72
N GLY A 74 5.30 -11.14 15.59
CA GLY A 74 5.98 -11.66 16.77
C GLY A 74 7.35 -12.29 16.50
N LYS A 75 7.88 -13.02 17.50
CA LYS A 75 9.28 -13.48 17.55
C LYS A 75 9.68 -14.38 16.37
N ALA A 76 8.76 -15.16 15.82
CA ALA A 76 9.05 -16.03 14.68
C ALA A 76 9.45 -15.25 13.42
N ALA A 77 8.99 -14.00 13.29
CA ALA A 77 9.33 -13.11 12.19
C ALA A 77 10.53 -12.19 12.49
N ALA A 78 11.26 -12.41 13.59
CA ALA A 78 12.49 -11.68 13.92
C ALA A 78 13.62 -11.78 12.87
N PRO A 79 13.88 -12.95 12.24
CA PRO A 79 14.99 -13.05 11.28
C PRO A 79 14.68 -12.43 9.90
N CYS A 80 13.53 -11.76 9.71
CA CYS A 80 13.04 -11.32 8.40
C CYS A 80 13.83 -10.20 7.72
N ARG A 81 14.88 -9.64 8.34
CA ARG A 81 15.75 -8.69 7.64
C ARG A 81 16.54 -9.46 6.60
N LEU A 82 16.19 -9.31 5.32
CA LEU A 82 17.03 -9.79 4.22
C LEU A 82 18.42 -9.20 4.40
N SER A 83 19.37 -10.02 4.84
CA SER A 83 20.79 -9.73 4.80
C SER A 83 21.24 -9.92 3.36
N LEU A 84 21.15 -8.86 2.56
CA LEU A 84 21.92 -8.71 1.33
C LEU A 84 23.29 -8.09 1.67
#